data_AF-A0A8T6TJB0-F1
#
_entry.id   AF-A0A8T6TJB0-F1
#
_cell.length_a   1.000
_cell.length_b   1.000
_cell.length_c   1.000
_cell.angle_alpha   90.00
_cell.angle_beta   90.00
_cell.angle_gamma   90.00
#
_symmetry.space_group_name_H-M   'P 1'
#
loop_
_entity.id
_entity.type
_entity.pdbx_description
1 polymer ?
#
loop_
_entity_poly.entity_id
_entity_poly.type
_entity_poly.pdbx_seq_one_letter_code
_entity_poly.pdbx_strand_id
1 'polypeptide(L)' 'IAVIGVGPVGSILAGHLAAAGEDVRIVDILRNHVDIIREQGLHIGGMLDMTVKVPQTHYSIAELADVDLDVIFICVKASF' A
#
# COMPACT_ATOMS: atom_id res chain seq x y z
N ILE A 1 0.07 -9.34 4.76
CA ILE A 1 1.01 -8.21 5.03
C ILE A 1 0.27 -6.88 4.95
N ALA A 2 0.55 -5.92 5.85
CA ALA A 2 0.01 -4.55 5.76
C ALA A 2 1.13 -3.51 5.55
N VAL A 3 0.87 -2.50 4.72
CA VAL A 3 1.75 -1.34 4.50
C VAL A 3 0.97 -0.07 4.82
N ILE A 4 1.40 0.65 5.87
CA ILE A 4 0.79 1.88 6.37
C ILE A 4 1.59 3.07 5.83
N GLY A 5 0.94 3.94 5.08
CA GLY A 5 1.56 5.05 4.36
C GLY A 5 1.96 4.61 2.96
N VAL A 6 1.25 5.12 1.96
CA VAL A 6 1.41 4.81 0.54
C VAL A 6 2.06 6.01 -0.16
N GLY A 7 3.10 6.56 0.48
CA GLY A 7 4.03 7.49 -0.15
C GLY A 7 5.06 6.74 -1.01
N PRO A 8 6.11 7.40 -1.52
CA PRO A 8 7.07 6.78 -2.42
C PRO A 8 7.66 5.44 -1.93
N VAL A 9 8.12 5.38 -0.67
CA VAL A 9 8.71 4.17 -0.08
C VAL A 9 7.66 3.06 0.10
N GLY A 10 6.51 3.40 0.67
CA GLY A 10 5.44 2.42 0.91
C GLY A 10 4.87 1.86 -0.40
N SER A 11 4.73 2.69 -1.43
CA SER A 11 4.27 2.29 -2.75
C SER A 11 5.24 1.32 -3.44
N ILE A 12 6.54 1.60 -3.40
CA ILE A 12 7.55 0.69 -3.97
C ILE A 12 7.53 -0.66 -3.24
N LEU A 13 7.53 -0.63 -1.89
CA LEU A 13 7.49 -1.85 -1.09
C LEU A 13 6.21 -2.67 -1.36
N ALA A 14 5.04 -2.03 -1.24
CA ALA A 14 3.75 -2.68 -1.47
C ALA A 14 3.64 -3.24 -2.88
N GLY A 15 4.14 -2.51 -3.89
CA GLY A 15 4.06 -2.97 -5.26
C GLY A 15 4.96 -4.16 -5.56
N HIS A 16 6.18 -4.19 -5.00
CA HIS A 16 7.06 -5.37 -5.14
C HIS A 16 6.52 -6.59 -4.39
N LEU A 17 5.97 -6.41 -3.18
CA LEU A 17 5.32 -7.49 -2.43
C LEU A 17 4.11 -8.05 -3.20
N ALA A 18 3.24 -7.17 -3.72
CA ALA A 18 2.09 -7.59 -4.50
C ALA A 18 2.51 -8.29 -5.81
N ALA A 19 3.56 -7.82 -6.48
CA ALA A 19 4.09 -8.45 -7.68
C ALA A 19 4.75 -9.82 -7.41
N ALA A 20 5.25 -10.03 -6.19
CA ALA A 20 5.73 -11.32 -5.73
C ALA A 20 4.61 -12.32 -5.35
N GLY A 21 3.35 -11.87 -5.36
CA GLY A 21 2.18 -12.71 -5.06
C GLY A 21 1.74 -12.67 -3.59
N GLU A 22 2.27 -11.76 -2.78
CA GLU A 22 1.87 -11.61 -1.39
C GLU A 22 0.47 -10.98 -1.25
N ASP A 23 -0.27 -11.38 -0.21
CA ASP A 23 -1.53 -10.73 0.16
C ASP A 23 -1.25 -9.39 0.88
N VAL A 24 -1.19 -8.33 0.09
CA VAL A 24 -0.84 -6.98 0.54
C VAL A 24 -2.09 -6.13 0.75
N ARG A 25 -2.20 -5.60 1.96
CA ARG A 25 -3.14 -4.53 2.34
C ARG A 25 -2.41 -3.20 2.42
N ILE A 26 -2.90 -2.19 1.71
CA ILE A 26 -2.37 -0.83 1.82
C ILE A 26 -3.31 0.08 2.60
N VAL A 27 -2.73 0.99 3.39
CA VAL A 27 -3.48 1.97 4.18
C VAL A 27 -2.90 3.35 3.96
N ASP A 28 -3.72 4.31 3.56
CA ASP A 28 -3.35 5.73 3.55
C ASP A 28 -4.55 6.62 3.87
N ILE A 29 -4.30 7.75 4.54
CA ILE A 29 -5.33 8.72 4.87
C ILE A 29 -5.78 9.55 3.65
N LEU A 30 -4.94 9.61 2.59
CA LEU A 30 -5.21 10.34 1.36
C LEU A 30 -6.17 9.54 0.46
N ARG A 31 -7.47 9.66 0.72
CA ARG A 31 -8.54 8.90 0.04
C ARG A 31 -8.42 8.86 -1.48
N ASN A 32 -8.25 10.02 -2.12
CA ASN A 32 -8.09 10.11 -3.58
C ASN A 32 -6.92 9.26 -4.11
N HIS A 33 -5.82 9.18 -3.36
CA HIS A 33 -4.68 8.35 -3.74
C HIS A 33 -5.03 6.86 -3.64
N VAL A 34 -5.66 6.45 -2.55
CA VAL A 34 -6.12 5.08 -2.31
C VAL A 34 -7.17 4.64 -3.35
N ASP A 35 -8.09 5.53 -3.73
CA ASP A 35 -9.13 5.27 -4.72
C ASP A 35 -8.53 5.03 -6.11
N ILE A 36 -7.61 5.89 -6.54
CA ILE A 36 -6.87 5.71 -7.80
C ILE A 36 -6.14 4.37 -7.81
N ILE A 37 -5.47 4.00 -6.71
CA ILE A 37 -4.76 2.71 -6.62
C ILE A 37 -5.74 1.53 -6.70
N ARG A 38 -6.90 1.63 -6.04
CA ARG A 38 -7.93 0.58 -6.09
C ARG A 38 -8.45 0.38 -7.51
N GLU A 39 -8.74 1.48 -8.21
CA GLU A 39 -9.32 1.45 -9.56
C GLU A 39 -8.28 1.07 -10.62
N GLN A 40 -7.12 1.72 -10.60
CA GLN A 40 -6.14 1.68 -11.68
C GLN A 40 -4.96 0.74 -11.38
N GLY A 41 -4.76 0.39 -10.11
CA GLY A 41 -3.57 -0.31 -9.63
C GLY A 41 -2.52 0.66 -9.10
N LEU A 42 -1.56 0.11 -8.37
CA LEU A 42 -0.42 0.83 -7.84
C LEU A 42 0.63 0.98 -8.94
N HIS A 43 0.79 2.19 -9.45
CA HIS A 43 1.79 2.52 -10.44
C HIS A 43 3.10 2.93 -9.77
N ILE A 44 4.19 2.27 -10.16
CA ILE A 44 5.57 2.60 -9.80
C ILE A 44 6.28 3.00 -11.10
N GLY A 45 6.71 4.25 -11.17
CA GLY A 45 7.49 4.78 -12.29
C GLY A 45 8.97 4.98 -11.96
N GLY A 46 9.76 5.38 -12.96
CA GLY A 46 11.18 5.66 -12.83
C GLY A 46 12.04 4.65 -13.59
N MET A 47 13.04 4.07 -12.93
CA MET A 47 13.93 3.08 -13.55
C MET A 47 13.20 1.78 -13.89
N LEU A 48 12.15 1.47 -13.13
CA LEU A 48 11.19 0.42 -13.43
C LEU A 48 9.82 1.09 -13.60
N ASP A 49 9.15 0.78 -14.70
CA ASP A 49 7.78 1.20 -14.97
C ASP A 49 6.88 -0.04 -14.85
N MET A 50 6.07 -0.07 -13.80
CA MET A 50 5.15 -1.17 -13.52
C MET A 50 3.86 -0.68 -12.88
N THR A 51 2.78 -1.38 -13.18
CA THR A 51 1.51 -1.20 -12.49
C THR A 51 1.04 -2.55 -11.97
N VAL A 52 0.79 -2.64 -10.66
CA VAL A 52 0.36 -3.87 -10.00
C VAL A 52 -0.99 -3.66 -9.32
N LYS A 53 -1.87 -4.67 -9.39
CA LYS A 53 -3.15 -4.61 -8.70
C LYS A 53 -2.97 -4.87 -7.21
N VAL A 54 -3.50 -3.97 -6.39
CA VAL A 54 -3.56 -4.11 -4.93
C VAL A 54 -5.02 -3.93 -4.53
N PRO A 55 -5.81 -5.02 -4.45
CA PRO A 55 -7.26 -4.92 -4.27
C PRO A 55 -7.66 -4.54 -2.84
N GLN A 56 -6.84 -4.88 -1.86
CA GLN A 56 -7.13 -4.63 -0.45
C GLN A 56 -6.59 -3.25 -0.05
N THR A 57 -7.44 -2.23 -0.14
CA THR A 57 -7.06 -0.85 0.15
C THR A 57 -7.96 -0.22 1.21
N HIS A 58 -7.36 0.47 2.17
CA HIS A 58 -8.03 1.00 3.35
C HIS A 58 -7.64 2.47 3.59
N TYR A 59 -8.50 3.20 4.28
CA TYR A 59 -8.29 4.63 4.59
C TYR A 59 -7.79 4.85 6.02
N SER A 60 -7.91 3.85 6.88
CA SER A 60 -7.54 3.89 8.29
C SER A 60 -7.02 2.55 8.77
N ILE A 61 -6.09 2.59 9.73
CA ILE A 61 -5.54 1.40 10.39
C ILE A 61 -6.64 0.68 11.19
N ALA A 62 -7.67 1.39 11.65
CA ALA A 62 -8.80 0.79 12.37
C ALA A 62 -9.57 -0.24 11.52
N GLU A 63 -9.52 -0.12 10.19
CA GLU A 63 -10.13 -1.09 9.28
C GLU A 63 -9.39 -2.44 9.26
N LEU A 64 -8.19 -2.51 9.86
CA LEU A 64 -7.39 -3.71 9.99
C LEU A 64 -7.56 -4.42 11.34
N ALA A 65 -8.44 -3.93 12.23
CA ALA A 65 -8.54 -4.42 13.61
C ALA A 65 -8.84 -5.93 13.72
N ASP A 66 -9.66 -6.44 12.81
CA ASP A 66 -10.08 -7.84 12.78
C ASP A 66 -9.36 -8.66 11.69
N VAL A 67 -8.30 -8.10 11.08
CA VAL A 67 -7.53 -8.75 10.04
C VAL A 67 -6.33 -9.45 10.66
N ASP A 68 -6.19 -10.75 10.40
CA ASP A 68 -4.99 -11.51 10.77
C ASP A 68 -3.83 -11.13 9.84
N LEU A 69 -2.76 -10.56 10.41
CA LEU A 69 -1.63 -10.00 9.68
C LEU A 69 -0.32 -10.52 10.25
N ASP A 70 0.51 -11.12 9.40
CA ASP A 70 1.84 -11.60 9.81
C ASP A 70 2.82 -10.47 10.11
N VAL A 71 2.75 -9.39 9.31
CA VAL A 71 3.69 -8.26 9.34
C VAL A 71 2.99 -6.96 8.98
N ILE A 72 3.34 -5.89 9.71
CA ILE A 72 2.92 -4.51 9.44
C ILE A 72 4.16 -3.66 9.19
N PHE A 73 4.24 -3.04 8.01
CA PHE A 73 5.23 -2.02 7.67
C PHE A 73 4.65 -0.63 7.89
N ILE A 74 5.34 0.22 8.65
CA ILE A 74 4.98 1.62 8.86
C ILE A 74 5.92 2.49 8.02
N CYS A 75 5.39 3.05 6.93
CA CYS A 75 6.10 3.78 5.89
C CYS A 75 5.67 5.27 5.83
N VAL A 76 5.41 5.87 6.99
CA VAL A 76 5.05 7.29 7.10
C VAL A 76 6.28 8.18 7.33
N LYS A 77 6.17 9.46 6.99
CA LYS A 77 7.24 10.42 7.27
C LYS A 77 7.46 10.53 8.78
N ALA A 78 8.70 10.39 9.23
CA ALA A 78 9.07 10.82 10.57
C ALA A 78 8.96 12.35 10.66
N SER A 79 8.14 12.82 11.59
CA SER A 79 8.03 14.24 11.94
C SER A 79 8.49 14.36 13.38
N PHE A 80 9.57 15.09 13.58
CA PHE A 80 10.14 15.46 14.88
C PHE A 80 9.92 16.94 15.12
#